data_AF-A0A7J7L3Y8-F1
#
_entry.id   AF-A0A7J7L3Y8-F1
#
_cell.length_a   1.000
_cell.length_b   1.000
_cell.length_c   1.000
_cell.angle_alpha   90.00
_cell.angle_beta   90.00
_cell.angle_gamma   90.00
#
_symmetry.space_group_name_H-M   'P 1'
#
loop_
_entity.id
_entity.type
_entity.pdbx_description
1 polymer ?
#
loop_
_entity_poly.entity_id
_entity_poly.type
_entity_poly.pdbx_seq_one_letter_code
_entity_poly.pdbx_strand_id
1 'polypeptide(L)'
;MDPLQVQSEMMKHHQGPSFGFTKLRFGIRRSPDIVADIAMRWTKILKTGSVDAKFMEVDLSIIMFTMERGQGLAELKEFVLSQPEAYEIKIGDRVHRRLGDLPLDKFIETLRNEHKSDNQSPVNDDL
;
A
#
# COMPACT_ATOMS: atom_id res chain seq x y z
N MET A 1 -0.55 -32.72 22.15
CA MET A 1 -0.67 -31.26 21.93
C MET A 1 -1.33 -30.66 23.17
N ASP A 2 -0.85 -29.53 23.65
CA ASP A 2 -1.45 -28.81 24.79
C ASP A 2 -2.71 -28.06 24.33
N PRO A 3 -3.89 -28.31 24.92
CA PRO A 3 -5.13 -27.59 24.59
C PRO A 3 -5.02 -26.06 24.71
N LEU A 4 -4.15 -25.55 25.60
CA LEU A 4 -3.93 -24.12 25.77
C LEU A 4 -3.10 -23.51 24.62
N GLN A 5 -2.15 -24.25 24.06
CA GLN A 5 -1.44 -23.83 22.85
C GLN A 5 -2.38 -23.76 21.65
N VAL A 6 -3.25 -24.76 21.48
CA VAL A 6 -4.25 -24.78 20.40
C VAL A 6 -5.24 -23.61 20.56
N GLN A 7 -5.76 -23.36 21.76
CA GLN A 7 -6.62 -22.18 22.00
C GLN A 7 -5.90 -20.86 21.74
N SER A 8 -4.64 -20.73 22.16
CA SER A 8 -3.83 -19.53 21.95
C SER A 8 -3.53 -19.29 20.47
N GLU A 9 -3.30 -20.34 19.68
CA GLU A 9 -3.21 -20.25 18.23
C GLU A 9 -4.55 -19.86 17.59
N MET A 10 -5.65 -20.50 18.01
CA MET A 10 -6.98 -20.16 17.53
C MET A 10 -7.36 -18.70 17.82
N MET A 11 -7.00 -18.16 18.99
CA MET A 11 -7.28 -16.76 19.34
C MET A 11 -6.42 -15.75 18.56
N LYS A 12 -5.20 -16.10 18.13
CA LYS A 12 -4.40 -15.24 17.24
C LYS A 12 -5.05 -15.04 15.86
N HIS A 13 -5.84 -16.03 15.42
CA HIS A 13 -6.50 -16.06 14.12
C HIS A 13 -7.93 -15.51 14.13
N HIS A 14 -8.58 -15.36 15.29
CA HIS A 14 -9.89 -14.70 15.41
C HIS A 14 -9.72 -13.19 15.52
N GLN A 15 -9.42 -12.55 14.39
CA GLN A 15 -9.44 -11.10 14.28
C GLN A 15 -10.79 -10.69 13.65
N GLY A 16 -11.40 -9.62 14.15
CA GLY A 16 -12.64 -9.12 13.56
C GLY A 16 -12.43 -8.64 12.11
N PRO A 17 -13.51 -8.21 11.45
CA PRO A 17 -13.41 -7.59 10.13
C PRO A 17 -12.36 -6.48 10.14
N SER A 18 -11.49 -6.50 9.14
CA SER A 18 -10.38 -5.56 9.01
C SER A 18 -10.43 -4.89 7.66
N PHE A 19 -10.09 -3.60 7.62
CA PHE A 19 -10.01 -2.86 6.38
C PHE A 19 -8.83 -1.89 6.42
N GLY A 20 -8.44 -1.41 5.25
CA GLY A 20 -7.36 -0.47 5.12
C GLY A 20 -7.21 0.05 3.71
N PHE A 21 -6.26 0.95 3.55
CA PHE A 21 -6.03 1.67 2.30
C PHE A 21 -4.59 1.49 1.86
N THR A 22 -4.39 1.23 0.58
CA THR A 22 -3.09 1.20 -0.04
C THR A 22 -2.96 2.38 -0.98
N LYS A 23 -1.97 3.23 -0.74
CA LYS A 23 -1.55 4.26 -1.70
C LYS A 23 -0.62 3.62 -2.72
N LEU A 24 -0.91 3.89 -3.99
CA LEU A 24 -0.11 3.48 -5.12
C LEU A 24 1.04 4.48 -5.36
N ARG A 25 2.10 4.04 -6.06
CA ARG A 25 3.26 4.87 -6.41
C ARG A 25 2.84 6.11 -7.19
N PHE A 26 3.37 7.25 -6.76
CA PHE A 26 3.21 8.55 -7.42
C PHE A 26 4.05 8.62 -8.71
N GLY A 27 3.71 9.55 -9.60
CA GLY A 27 4.44 9.77 -10.87
C GLY A 27 4.07 8.80 -12.00
N ILE A 28 3.28 7.77 -11.74
CA ILE A 28 2.77 6.83 -12.75
C ILE A 28 1.35 7.25 -13.14
N ARG A 29 1.13 7.56 -14.42
CA ARG A 29 -0.22 7.82 -14.95
C ARG A 29 -1.04 6.54 -14.93
N ARG A 30 -2.24 6.60 -14.34
CA ARG A 30 -3.20 5.49 -14.29
C ARG A 30 -4.58 5.97 -14.73
N SER A 31 -5.33 5.08 -15.36
CA SER A 31 -6.78 5.21 -15.57
C SER A 31 -7.52 4.38 -14.51
N PRO A 32 -8.84 4.61 -14.33
CA PRO A 32 -9.66 3.78 -13.45
C PRO A 32 -9.54 2.28 -13.77
N ASP A 33 -9.59 1.92 -15.06
CA ASP A 33 -9.44 0.53 -15.51
C ASP A 33 -8.13 -0.13 -15.04
N ILE A 34 -7.01 0.61 -15.08
CA ILE A 34 -5.71 0.12 -14.59
C ILE A 34 -5.76 -0.13 -13.08
N VAL A 35 -6.42 0.74 -12.32
CA VAL A 35 -6.52 0.59 -10.86
C VAL A 35 -7.46 -0.55 -10.48
N ALA A 36 -8.61 -0.67 -11.17
CA ALA A 36 -9.50 -1.81 -11.04
C ALA A 36 -8.78 -3.14 -11.36
N ASP A 37 -7.93 -3.16 -12.39
CA ASP A 37 -7.12 -4.33 -12.74
C ASP A 37 -6.07 -4.68 -11.66
N ILE A 38 -5.42 -3.68 -11.05
CA ILE A 38 -4.52 -3.88 -9.91
C ILE A 38 -5.30 -4.51 -8.75
N ALA A 39 -6.43 -3.91 -8.37
CA ALA A 39 -7.28 -4.40 -7.28
C ALA A 39 -7.75 -5.84 -7.55
N MET A 40 -8.21 -6.14 -8.77
CA MET A 40 -8.63 -7.48 -9.15
C MET A 40 -7.47 -8.49 -9.11
N ARG A 41 -6.29 -8.15 -9.64
CA ARG A 41 -5.11 -9.03 -9.58
C ARG A 41 -4.74 -9.36 -8.15
N TRP A 42 -4.63 -8.34 -7.30
CA TRP A 42 -4.22 -8.52 -5.91
C TRP A 42 -5.22 -9.39 -5.14
N THR A 43 -6.52 -9.16 -5.35
CA THR A 43 -7.58 -10.02 -4.79
C THR A 43 -7.42 -11.47 -5.23
N LYS A 44 -7.17 -11.72 -6.52
CA LYS A 44 -6.99 -13.09 -7.05
C LYS A 44 -5.76 -13.78 -6.45
N ILE A 45 -4.63 -13.09 -6.40
CA ILE A 45 -3.37 -13.64 -5.88
C ILE A 45 -3.51 -14.01 -4.40
N LEU A 46 -4.06 -13.11 -3.58
CA LEU A 46 -4.25 -13.35 -2.15
C LEU A 46 -5.23 -14.48 -1.88
N LYS A 47 -6.31 -14.57 -2.67
CA LYS A 47 -7.25 -15.69 -2.59
C LYS A 47 -6.57 -17.03 -2.87
N THR A 48 -5.64 -17.09 -3.83
CA THR A 48 -4.82 -18.30 -4.07
C THR A 48 -3.89 -18.62 -2.89
N GLY A 49 -3.43 -17.60 -2.16
CA GLY A 49 -2.65 -17.75 -0.94
C GLY A 49 -3.47 -18.01 0.33
N SER A 50 -4.75 -18.36 0.22
CA SER A 50 -5.68 -18.53 1.37
C SER A 50 -5.86 -17.28 2.24
N VAL A 51 -5.56 -16.10 1.72
CA VAL A 51 -5.81 -14.82 2.38
C VAL A 51 -7.09 -14.22 1.81
N ASP A 52 -8.11 -14.11 2.66
CA ASP A 52 -9.45 -13.66 2.28
C ASP A 52 -9.56 -12.12 2.31
N ALA A 53 -8.76 -11.49 1.45
CA ALA A 53 -8.75 -10.05 1.27
C ALA A 53 -9.34 -9.68 -0.10
N LYS A 54 -10.27 -8.72 -0.09
CA LYS A 54 -10.86 -8.15 -1.30
C LYS A 54 -10.38 -6.72 -1.47
N PHE A 55 -9.79 -6.42 -2.62
CA PHE A 55 -9.40 -5.07 -3.00
C PHE A 55 -10.46 -4.42 -3.90
N MET A 56 -10.62 -3.12 -3.74
CA MET A 56 -11.53 -2.28 -4.52
C MET A 56 -10.86 -0.94 -4.83
N GLU A 57 -11.10 -0.42 -6.04
CA GLU A 57 -10.70 0.93 -6.40
C GLU A 57 -11.46 1.96 -5.55
N VAL A 58 -10.74 2.98 -5.07
CA VAL A 58 -11.32 4.17 -4.44
C VAL A 58 -11.05 5.39 -5.33
N ASP A 59 -9.81 5.53 -5.79
CA ASP A 59 -9.39 6.55 -6.75
C ASP A 59 -8.16 6.09 -7.56
N LEU A 60 -7.63 6.96 -8.42
CA LEU A 60 -6.49 6.65 -9.30
C LEU A 60 -5.17 6.32 -8.57
N SER A 61 -5.09 6.62 -7.28
CA SER A 61 -3.91 6.48 -6.43
C SER A 61 -4.15 5.65 -5.17
N ILE A 62 -5.39 5.28 -4.86
CA ILE A 62 -5.76 4.59 -3.64
C ILE A 62 -6.67 3.41 -3.97
N ILE A 63 -6.30 2.25 -3.45
CA ILE A 63 -7.15 1.07 -3.42
C ILE A 63 -7.43 0.70 -1.96
N MET A 64 -8.68 0.35 -1.66
CA MET A 64 -9.08 -0.14 -0.35
C MET A 64 -9.02 -1.66 -0.34
N PHE A 65 -8.70 -2.25 0.81
CA PHE A 65 -8.91 -3.66 1.05
C PHE A 65 -9.88 -3.88 2.22
N THR A 66 -10.60 -4.99 2.17
CA THR A 66 -11.43 -5.50 3.26
C THR A 66 -11.14 -6.98 3.48
N MET A 67 -11.18 -7.42 4.73
CA MET A 67 -11.02 -8.80 5.16
C MET A 67 -12.11 -9.15 6.16
N GLU A 68 -12.80 -10.27 5.96
CA GLU A 68 -13.90 -10.68 6.85
C GLU A 68 -13.40 -11.23 8.19
N ARG A 69 -12.30 -11.99 8.15
CA ARG A 69 -11.77 -12.72 9.31
C ARG A 69 -10.50 -12.13 9.92
N GLY A 70 -9.98 -11.03 9.36
CA GLY A 70 -8.70 -10.38 9.75
C GLY A 70 -7.44 -11.29 9.74
N GLN A 71 -7.61 -12.60 9.58
CA GLN A 71 -6.57 -13.60 9.48
C GLN A 71 -5.80 -13.40 8.17
N GLY A 72 -4.47 -13.43 8.24
CA GLY A 72 -3.63 -13.19 7.08
C GLY A 72 -3.18 -11.73 6.92
N LEU A 73 -3.36 -10.88 7.94
CA LEU A 73 -3.01 -9.46 7.87
C LEU A 73 -1.50 -9.21 7.69
N ALA A 74 -0.66 -10.09 8.26
CA ALA A 74 0.78 -10.00 8.11
C ALA A 74 1.20 -10.31 6.66
N GLU A 75 0.63 -11.38 6.12
CA GLU A 75 0.80 -11.87 4.75
C GLU A 75 0.26 -10.85 3.74
N LEU A 76 -0.90 -10.24 4.02
CA LEU A 76 -1.44 -9.13 3.23
C LEU A 76 -0.46 -7.95 3.18
N LYS A 77 0.04 -7.53 4.34
CA LYS A 77 0.98 -6.41 4.44
C LYS A 77 2.27 -6.70 3.67
N GLU A 78 2.84 -7.89 3.84
CA GLU A 78 4.04 -8.32 3.12
C GLU A 78 3.80 -8.40 1.61
N PHE A 79 2.68 -8.98 1.19
CA PHE A 79 2.27 -9.02 -0.20
C PHE A 79 2.16 -7.61 -0.78
N VAL A 80 1.39 -6.71 -0.17
CA VAL A 80 1.21 -5.35 -0.68
C VAL A 80 2.55 -4.62 -0.75
N LEU A 81 3.38 -4.70 0.29
CA LEU A 81 4.70 -4.07 0.29
C LEU A 81 5.68 -4.73 -0.69
N SER A 82 5.40 -5.93 -1.22
CA SER A 82 6.17 -6.53 -2.31
C SER A 82 5.75 -6.02 -3.70
N GLN A 83 4.51 -5.55 -3.87
CA GLN A 83 3.97 -5.14 -5.17
C GLN A 83 4.51 -3.79 -5.64
N PRO A 84 5.15 -3.68 -6.83
CA PRO A 84 5.81 -2.45 -7.28
C PRO A 84 4.86 -1.26 -7.39
N GLU A 85 3.56 -1.50 -7.60
CA GLU A 85 2.56 -0.46 -7.63
C GLU A 85 2.30 0.16 -6.25
N ALA A 86 2.64 -0.52 -5.15
CA ALA A 86 2.41 -0.05 -3.78
C ALA A 86 3.47 0.93 -3.30
N TYR A 87 3.02 1.95 -2.58
CA TYR A 87 3.87 2.88 -1.85
C TYR A 87 3.67 2.74 -0.34
N GLU A 88 2.42 2.74 0.11
CA GLU A 88 2.06 2.72 1.53
C GLU A 88 0.81 1.89 1.74
N ILE A 89 0.75 1.14 2.84
CA ILE A 89 -0.48 0.47 3.31
C ILE A 89 -0.82 0.96 4.71
N LYS A 90 -2.05 1.43 4.88
CA LYS A 90 -2.64 1.85 6.15
C LYS A 90 -3.64 0.80 6.61
N ILE A 91 -3.47 0.30 7.84
CA ILE A 91 -4.32 -0.70 8.47
C ILE A 91 -4.75 -0.16 9.84
N GLY A 92 -6.04 0.15 9.99
CA GLY A 92 -6.50 0.97 11.11
C GLY A 92 -5.73 2.29 11.17
N ASP A 93 -5.07 2.58 12.30
CA ASP A 93 -4.26 3.79 12.48
C ASP A 93 -2.76 3.60 12.14
N ARG A 94 -2.36 2.38 11.77
CA ARG A 94 -0.96 2.06 11.50
C ARG A 94 -0.64 2.20 10.02
N VAL A 95 0.47 2.86 9.74
CA VAL A 95 0.97 3.09 8.39
C VAL A 95 2.26 2.30 8.19
N HIS A 96 2.32 1.50 7.13
CA HIS A 96 3.47 0.69 6.76
C HIS A 96 3.97 1.06 5.37
N ARG A 97 5.30 1.12 5.21
CA ARG A 97 6.00 1.45 3.97
C ARG A 97 7.18 0.51 3.78
N ARG A 98 7.74 0.45 2.56
CA ARG A 98 8.97 -0.31 2.32
C ARG A 98 10.15 0.40 2.99
N LEU A 99 11.18 -0.38 3.32
CA LEU A 99 12.42 0.16 3.85
C LEU A 99 13.04 1.09 2.79
N GLY A 100 13.28 2.36 3.15
CA GLY A 100 13.83 3.39 2.26
C GLY A 100 12.81 4.35 1.64
N ASP A 101 11.50 4.05 1.70
CA ASP A 101 10.48 4.99 1.23
C ASP A 101 10.28 6.12 2.26
N LEU A 102 10.43 7.36 1.79
CA LEU A 102 10.15 8.55 2.59
C LEU A 102 8.64 8.62 2.92
N PRO A 103 8.24 9.30 4.00
CA PRO A 103 6.86 9.75 4.16
C PRO A 103 6.45 10.62 2.97
N LEU A 104 5.17 10.54 2.56
CA LEU A 104 4.66 11.25 1.39
C LEU A 104 4.94 12.76 1.44
N ASP A 105 4.75 13.39 2.60
CA ASP A 105 4.96 14.83 2.78
C ASP A 105 6.42 15.21 2.45
N LYS A 106 7.38 14.40 2.91
CA LYS A 106 8.81 14.60 2.61
C LYS A 106 9.13 14.33 1.15
N PHE A 107 8.47 13.35 0.52
CA PHE A 107 8.67 13.07 -0.91
C PHE A 107 8.19 14.24 -1.78
N ILE A 108 7.05 14.86 -1.45
CA ILE A 108 6.53 16.04 -2.14
C ILE A 108 7.45 17.24 -1.93
N GLU A 109 8.00 17.42 -0.73
CA GLU A 109 9.01 18.45 -0.45
C GLU A 109 10.27 18.27 -1.30
N THR A 110 10.80 17.05 -1.40
CA THR A 110 11.97 16.76 -2.25
C THR A 110 11.70 17.08 -3.71
N LEU A 111 10.56 16.63 -4.27
CA LEU A 111 10.18 16.95 -5.65
C LEU A 111 10.07 18.46 -5.88
N ARG A 112 9.45 19.19 -4.94
CA ARG A 112 9.33 20.65 -5.02
C ARG A 112 10.69 21.34 -4.98
N ASN A 113 11.63 20.82 -4.21
CA ASN A 113 12.98 21.38 -4.11
C ASN A 113 13.82 21.07 -5.34
N GLU A 114 13.73 19.87 -5.91
CA GLU A 114 14.37 19.50 -7.18
C GLU A 114 13.91 20.40 -8.34
N HIS A 115 12.60 20.66 -8.45
CA HIS A 115 12.06 21.59 -9.44
C HIS A 115 12.44 23.06 -9.20
N LYS A 116 12.84 23.46 -7.97
CA LYS A 116 13.35 24.80 -7.70
C LYS A 116 14.83 24.96 -8.07
N SER A 117 15.64 23.91 -7.93
CA SER A 117 17.05 23.93 -8.32
C SER A 117 17.26 23.99 -9.84
N ASP A 118 16.36 23.39 -10.62
CA ASP A 118 16.46 23.38 -12.09
C ASP A 118 16.15 24.75 -12.73
N ASN A 119 15.41 25.62 -12.02
CA ASN A 119 15.04 26.96 -12.48
C ASN A 119 16.06 28.05 -12.10
N GLN A 120 17.23 27.69 -11.56
CA GLN A 120 18.36 28.61 -11.36
C GLN A 120 19.50 28.28 -12.33
N SER A 121 19.22 28.36 -13.63
CA SER A 121 20.29 28.60 -14.60
C SER A 121 20.57 30.11 -14.64
N PRO A 122 21.81 30.58 -14.41
CA PRO A 122 22.11 32.00 -14.55
C PRO A 122 21.97 32.36 -16.02
N VAL A 123 21.08 33.31 -16.31
CA VAL A 123 21.15 34.08 -17.55
C VAL A 123 22.47 34.84 -17.48
N ASN A 124 23.48 34.32 -18.16
CA ASN A 124 24.67 35.09 -18.47
C ASN A 124 24.26 36.09 -19.56
N ASP A 125 23.89 37.29 -19.14
CA ASP A 125 23.95 38.48 -19.98
C ASP A 125 25.44 38.87 -20.10
N ASP A 126 26.08 38.49 -21.20
CA ASP A 126 27.34 39.08 -21.63
C ASP A 126 27.10 39.89 -22.92
N LEU A 127 27.54 41.15 -22.86
CA LEU A 127 27.47 42.23 -23.85
C LEU A 127 28.08 41.90 -25.23
#